data_AF-A0A3A6TUB1-F1
#
_entry.id   AF-A0A3A6TUB1-F1
#
_cell.length_a   1.000
_cell.length_b   1.000
_cell.length_c   1.000
_cell.angle_alpha   90.00
_cell.angle_beta   90.00
_cell.angle_gamma   90.00
#
_symmetry.space_group_name_H-M   'P 1'
#
loop_
_entity.id
_entity.type
_entity.pdbx_description
1 polymer ?
#
loop_
_entity_poly.entity_id
_entity_poly.type
_entity_poly.pdbx_seq_one_letter_code
_entity_poly.pdbx_strand_id
1 'polypeptide(L)'
;MKKIGYACTAGLGAALAIGLLSFVCNMPFNIALLMAPFGATAVLVFAVPESPLAQPRNVIFGHLLTAFIGLCFVNFFDATSLSIAIATGLAITLMILTKTIHPPAGANPILIMLTSQSWSFMITPVLLCSVTLVLSARFIYSCLNKYKKLGRKQPSFRKAQVDPHFSLFYLIPTIDPEHTFV
;
A
#
# COMPACT_ATOMS: atom_id res chain seq x y z
N MET A 1 -21.63 -17.51 -5.27
CA MET A 1 -21.06 -17.31 -6.62
C MET A 1 -20.54 -15.90 -6.90
N LYS A 2 -21.28 -14.80 -6.59
CA LYS A 2 -20.82 -13.42 -6.88
C LYS A 2 -19.51 -13.00 -6.16
N LYS A 3 -19.27 -13.50 -4.94
CA LYS A 3 -18.05 -13.23 -4.16
C LYS A 3 -16.79 -13.86 -4.77
N ILE A 4 -16.89 -15.07 -5.30
CA ILE A 4 -15.75 -15.78 -5.93
C ILE A 4 -15.34 -15.07 -7.21
N GLY A 5 -16.30 -14.70 -8.06
CA GLY A 5 -16.01 -13.93 -9.27
C GLY A 5 -15.28 -12.62 -8.97
N TYR A 6 -15.70 -11.90 -7.92
CA TYR A 6 -15.01 -10.69 -7.47
C TYR A 6 -13.56 -10.95 -7.05
N ALA A 7 -13.36 -11.95 -6.18
CA ALA A 7 -12.03 -12.32 -5.71
C ALA A 7 -11.09 -12.71 -6.87
N CYS A 8 -11.58 -13.50 -7.83
CA CYS A 8 -10.81 -13.86 -9.02
C CYS A 8 -10.45 -12.62 -9.87
N THR A 9 -11.39 -11.68 -10.07
CA THR A 9 -11.10 -10.46 -10.85
C THR A 9 -10.08 -9.54 -10.16
N ALA A 10 -10.18 -9.38 -8.83
CA ALA A 10 -9.23 -8.58 -8.06
C ALA A 10 -7.84 -9.24 -8.06
N GLY A 11 -7.77 -10.54 -7.80
CA GLY A 11 -6.53 -11.32 -7.81
C GLY A 11 -5.84 -11.30 -9.18
N LEU A 12 -6.60 -11.50 -10.27
CA LEU A 12 -6.06 -11.43 -11.63
C LEU A 12 -5.56 -10.02 -11.96
N GLY A 13 -6.31 -8.97 -11.59
CA GLY A 13 -5.88 -7.58 -11.78
C GLY A 13 -4.58 -7.26 -11.05
N ALA A 14 -4.46 -7.70 -9.80
CA ALA A 14 -3.24 -7.58 -9.01
C ALA A 14 -2.07 -8.35 -9.63
N ALA A 15 -2.29 -9.60 -10.07
CA ALA A 15 -1.26 -10.41 -10.72
C ALA A 15 -0.73 -9.76 -12.01
N LEU A 16 -1.61 -9.25 -12.86
CA LEU A 16 -1.22 -8.55 -14.09
C LEU A 16 -0.46 -7.26 -13.79
N ALA A 17 -0.92 -6.47 -12.81
CA ALA A 17 -0.27 -5.22 -12.45
C ALA A 17 1.11 -5.43 -11.79
N ILE A 18 1.23 -6.40 -10.87
CA ILE A 18 2.50 -6.76 -10.25
C ILE A 18 3.47 -7.38 -11.28
N GLY A 19 2.96 -8.23 -12.19
CA GLY A 19 3.76 -8.74 -13.31
C GLY A 19 4.31 -7.63 -14.20
N LEU A 20 3.48 -6.64 -14.53
CA LEU A 20 3.90 -5.46 -15.27
C LEU A 20 4.92 -4.61 -14.49
N LEU A 21 4.71 -4.39 -13.20
CA LEU A 21 5.68 -3.71 -12.33
C LEU A 21 7.03 -4.44 -12.33
N SER A 22 7.01 -5.76 -12.16
CA SER A 22 8.22 -6.58 -12.21
C SER A 22 8.94 -6.39 -13.56
N PHE A 23 8.21 -6.43 -14.68
CA PHE A 23 8.81 -6.22 -15.99
C PHE A 23 9.38 -4.80 -16.18
N VAL A 24 8.60 -3.76 -15.85
CA VAL A 24 9.00 -2.35 -16.00
C VAL A 24 10.19 -2.01 -15.11
N CYS A 25 10.14 -2.44 -13.85
CA CYS A 25 11.17 -2.12 -12.86
C CYS A 25 12.46 -2.96 -13.09
N ASN A 26 12.43 -4.02 -13.94
CA ASN A 26 13.61 -4.75 -14.42
C ASN A 26 14.33 -4.13 -15.63
N MET A 27 13.67 -3.29 -16.44
CA MET A 27 14.15 -2.95 -17.81
C MET A 27 15.12 -1.76 -17.97
N PRO A 28 15.74 -1.21 -16.91
CA PRO A 28 17.01 -0.48 -17.12
C PRO A 28 18.13 -0.80 -16.12
N PHE A 29 17.83 -1.41 -14.97
CA PHE A 29 18.75 -1.40 -13.83
C PHE A 29 19.29 -2.77 -13.42
N ASN A 30 18.83 -3.90 -13.98
CA ASN A 30 19.19 -5.27 -13.51
C ASN A 30 18.94 -5.51 -12.01
N ILE A 31 18.26 -4.59 -11.32
CA ILE A 31 17.87 -4.75 -9.93
C ILE A 31 16.36 -4.96 -9.93
N ALA A 32 15.92 -6.18 -9.63
CA ALA A 32 14.52 -6.52 -9.46
C ALA A 32 13.96 -5.87 -8.18
N LEU A 33 13.89 -4.53 -8.12
CA LEU A 33 13.38 -3.79 -6.97
C LEU A 33 11.85 -3.72 -6.98
N LEU A 34 11.20 -4.88 -6.94
CA LEU A 34 9.82 -4.94 -6.48
C LEU A 34 9.82 -4.95 -4.95
N MET A 35 9.39 -3.84 -4.35
CA MET A 35 9.31 -3.76 -2.89
C MET A 35 7.99 -4.33 -2.33
N ALA A 36 8.07 -5.03 -1.19
CA ALA A 36 6.93 -5.64 -0.52
C ALA A 36 5.71 -4.71 -0.29
N PRO A 37 5.87 -3.41 0.03
CA PRO A 37 4.76 -2.46 0.13
C PRO A 37 3.82 -2.45 -1.08
N PHE A 38 4.33 -2.63 -2.30
CA PHE A 38 3.49 -2.63 -3.50
C PHE A 38 2.55 -3.82 -3.60
N GLY A 39 2.89 -4.97 -2.99
CA GLY A 39 1.95 -6.09 -2.87
C GLY A 39 0.73 -5.72 -2.04
N ALA A 40 0.95 -5.07 -0.88
CA ALA A 40 -0.14 -4.59 -0.03
C ALA A 40 -0.93 -3.44 -0.70
N THR A 41 -0.27 -2.56 -1.46
CA THR A 41 -0.95 -1.57 -2.30
C THR A 41 -1.82 -2.22 -3.35
N ALA A 42 -1.34 -3.27 -4.03
CA ALA A 42 -2.11 -4.02 -5.02
C ALA A 42 -3.39 -4.60 -4.40
N VAL A 43 -3.31 -5.15 -3.18
CA VAL A 43 -4.49 -5.59 -2.43
C VAL A 43 -5.48 -4.45 -2.27
N LEU A 44 -5.06 -3.26 -1.80
CA LEU A 44 -5.97 -2.14 -1.62
C LEU A 44 -6.60 -1.67 -2.94
N VAL A 45 -5.80 -1.43 -3.98
CA VAL A 45 -6.30 -0.84 -5.24
C VAL A 45 -7.15 -1.80 -6.06
N PHE A 46 -6.97 -3.12 -5.92
CA PHE A 46 -7.78 -4.11 -6.65
C PHE A 46 -8.90 -4.74 -5.82
N ALA A 47 -8.70 -4.95 -4.51
CA ALA A 47 -9.70 -5.58 -3.65
C ALA A 47 -10.63 -4.58 -2.95
N VAL A 48 -10.26 -3.30 -2.84
CA VAL A 48 -11.12 -2.22 -2.30
C VAL A 48 -10.87 -0.88 -3.01
N PRO A 49 -11.04 -0.80 -4.35
CA PRO A 49 -10.70 0.38 -5.15
C PRO A 49 -11.40 1.67 -4.73
N GLU A 50 -12.62 1.56 -4.16
CA GLU A 50 -13.41 2.70 -3.70
C GLU A 50 -12.96 3.24 -2.33
N SER A 51 -12.00 2.58 -1.68
CA SER A 51 -11.46 3.05 -0.40
C SER A 51 -10.77 4.40 -0.56
N PRO A 52 -10.97 5.36 0.36
CA PRO A 52 -10.19 6.60 0.38
C PRO A 52 -8.68 6.32 0.47
N LEU A 53 -8.28 5.20 1.09
CA LEU A 53 -6.88 4.79 1.24
C LEU A 53 -6.25 4.25 -0.06
N ALA A 54 -7.09 3.84 -1.03
CA ALA A 54 -6.67 3.31 -2.33
C ALA A 54 -6.64 4.39 -3.43
N GLN A 55 -7.01 5.64 -3.10
CA GLN A 55 -7.09 6.70 -4.09
C GLN A 55 -5.69 7.04 -4.65
N PRO A 56 -5.58 7.36 -5.96
CA PRO A 56 -4.31 7.64 -6.64
C PRO A 56 -3.39 8.60 -5.89
N ARG A 57 -3.96 9.69 -5.34
CA ARG A 57 -3.22 10.68 -4.56
C ARG A 57 -2.56 10.04 -3.34
N ASN A 58 -3.28 9.22 -2.59
CA ASN A 58 -2.76 8.61 -1.38
C ASN A 58 -1.70 7.55 -1.69
N VAL A 59 -1.90 6.74 -2.74
CA VAL A 59 -0.90 5.77 -3.18
C VAL A 59 0.42 6.44 -3.54
N ILE A 60 0.39 7.41 -4.46
CA ILE A 60 1.61 8.05 -4.99
C ILE A 60 2.29 8.90 -3.91
N PHE A 61 1.56 9.84 -3.30
CA PHE A 61 2.16 10.74 -2.32
C PHE A 61 2.49 10.03 -1.01
N GLY A 62 1.71 9.03 -0.59
CA GLY A 62 2.03 8.22 0.57
C GLY A 62 3.38 7.54 0.39
N HIS A 63 3.60 6.82 -0.70
CA HIS A 63 4.89 6.15 -0.94
C HIS A 63 6.05 7.13 -1.10
N LEU A 64 5.88 8.24 -1.83
CA LEU A 64 6.93 9.25 -1.99
C LEU A 64 7.32 9.89 -0.65
N LEU A 65 6.34 10.31 0.14
CA LEU A 65 6.55 10.97 1.42
C LEU A 65 7.29 10.06 2.40
N THR A 66 6.82 8.83 2.56
CA THR A 66 7.46 7.89 3.50
C THR A 66 8.81 7.40 2.99
N ALA A 67 8.99 7.28 1.67
CA ALA A 67 10.30 6.98 1.10
C ALA A 67 11.30 8.11 1.34
N PHE A 68 10.88 9.36 1.17
CA PHE A 68 11.70 10.53 1.47
C PHE A 68 12.18 10.53 2.92
N ILE A 69 11.30 10.24 3.87
CA ILE A 69 11.69 10.12 5.29
C ILE A 69 12.69 8.98 5.51
N GLY A 70 12.44 7.80 4.93
CA GLY A 70 13.39 6.68 5.00
C GLY A 70 14.77 7.05 4.45
N LEU A 71 14.82 7.77 3.32
CA LEU A 71 16.04 8.22 2.68
C LEU A 71 16.77 9.29 3.49
N CYS A 72 16.06 10.23 4.12
CA CYS A 72 16.69 11.13 5.08
C CYS A 72 17.34 10.33 6.22
N PHE A 73 16.60 9.41 6.84
CA PHE A 73 17.11 8.68 7.99
C PHE A 73 18.31 7.80 7.67
N VAL A 74 18.30 7.07 6.55
CA VAL A 74 19.42 6.20 6.16
C VAL A 74 20.70 6.96 5.84
N ASN A 75 20.62 8.26 5.51
CA ASN A 75 21.79 9.11 5.27
C ASN A 75 22.34 9.77 6.54
N PHE A 76 21.55 9.91 7.60
CA PHE A 76 21.93 10.62 8.83
C PHE A 76 22.05 9.72 10.07
N PHE A 77 21.49 8.52 10.03
CA PHE A 77 21.44 7.60 11.17
C PHE A 77 21.70 6.16 10.72
N ASP A 78 22.33 5.38 11.60
CA ASP A 78 22.44 3.94 11.43
C ASP A 78 21.07 3.26 11.56
N ALA A 79 20.89 2.11 10.89
CA ALA A 79 19.65 1.33 10.90
C ALA A 79 19.46 0.52 12.21
N THR A 80 19.32 1.23 13.33
CA THR A 80 18.99 0.65 14.64
C THR A 80 17.48 0.50 14.82
N SER A 81 17.03 -0.36 15.74
CA SER A 81 15.61 -0.51 16.06
C SER A 81 14.95 0.82 16.45
N LEU A 82 15.67 1.70 17.15
CA LEU A 82 15.15 3.00 17.57
C LEU A 82 15.00 3.96 16.40
N SER A 83 16.02 4.11 15.56
CA SER A 83 15.96 5.03 14.40
C SER A 83 14.91 4.59 13.39
N ILE A 84 14.76 3.28 13.15
CA ILE A 84 13.70 2.73 12.30
C ILE A 84 12.31 3.02 12.88
N ALA A 85 12.12 2.85 14.19
CA ALA A 85 10.86 3.15 14.85
C ALA A 85 10.50 4.65 14.74
N ILE A 86 11.48 5.54 14.96
CA ILE A 86 11.29 6.99 14.84
C ILE A 86 10.97 7.38 13.39
N ALA A 87 11.73 6.87 12.41
CA ALA A 87 11.49 7.16 10.99
C ALA A 87 10.08 6.73 10.55
N THR A 88 9.66 5.53 10.99
CA THR A 88 8.34 4.98 10.69
C THR A 88 7.23 5.81 11.35
N GLY A 89 7.38 6.15 12.63
CA GLY A 89 6.44 7.02 13.36
C GLY A 89 6.29 8.37 12.68
N LEU A 90 7.41 9.03 12.35
CA LEU A 90 7.41 10.32 11.66
C LEU A 90 6.73 10.24 10.27
N ALA A 91 7.03 9.20 9.51
CA ALA A 91 6.42 8.96 8.21
C ALA A 91 4.89 8.83 8.30
N ILE A 92 4.39 8.11 9.31
CA ILE A 92 2.95 7.98 9.59
C ILE A 92 2.35 9.33 10.00
N THR A 93 2.99 10.05 10.92
CA THR A 93 2.56 11.39 11.36
C THR A 93 2.43 12.34 10.16
N LEU A 94 3.42 12.38 9.28
CA LEU A 94 3.39 13.25 8.10
C LEU A 94 2.29 12.84 7.12
N MET A 95 2.06 11.55 6.88
CA MET A 95 0.93 11.09 6.06
C MET A 95 -0.43 11.55 6.61
N ILE A 96 -0.59 11.56 7.94
CA ILE A 96 -1.81 12.08 8.59
C ILE A 96 -1.95 13.58 8.32
N LEU A 97 -0.88 14.35 8.56
CA LEU A 97 -0.87 15.81 8.40
C LEU A 97 -1.12 16.25 6.95
N THR A 98 -0.55 15.55 5.97
CA THR A 98 -0.73 15.85 4.53
C THR A 98 -2.03 15.27 3.96
N LYS A 99 -2.78 14.49 4.76
CA LYS A 99 -3.98 13.75 4.35
C LYS A 99 -3.68 12.80 3.18
N THR A 100 -2.53 12.11 3.23
CA THR A 100 -2.11 11.14 2.21
C THR A 100 -1.90 9.73 2.78
N ILE A 101 -2.69 9.36 3.80
CA ILE A 101 -2.62 8.05 4.45
C ILE A 101 -2.78 6.94 3.41
N HIS A 102 -1.71 6.16 3.26
CA HIS A 102 -1.70 4.92 2.50
C HIS A 102 -0.95 3.86 3.33
N PRO A 103 -1.66 3.00 4.08
CA PRO A 103 -1.03 2.12 5.07
C PRO A 103 0.15 1.28 4.54
N PRO A 104 0.12 0.73 3.30
CA PRO A 104 1.28 0.03 2.73
C PRO A 104 2.55 0.87 2.69
N ALA A 105 2.45 2.18 2.44
CA ALA A 105 3.60 3.09 2.40
C ALA A 105 4.27 3.28 3.77
N GLY A 106 3.60 2.95 4.88
CA GLY A 106 4.18 3.00 6.21
C GLY A 106 5.37 2.05 6.41
N ALA A 107 5.49 1.00 5.58
CA ALA A 107 6.62 0.08 5.61
C ALA A 107 7.87 0.57 4.83
N ASN A 108 7.76 1.68 4.09
CA ASN A 108 8.87 2.19 3.26
C ASN A 108 10.11 2.59 4.10
N PRO A 109 10.02 3.33 5.22
CA PRO A 109 11.20 3.72 6.00
C PRO A 109 11.98 2.50 6.51
N ILE A 110 11.26 1.48 6.97
CA ILE A 110 11.83 0.21 7.44
C ILE A 110 12.65 -0.44 6.32
N LEU A 111 12.04 -0.62 5.15
CA LEU A 111 12.71 -1.23 4.00
C LEU A 111 13.96 -0.45 3.58
N ILE A 112 13.83 0.87 3.43
CA ILE A 112 14.90 1.74 2.92
C ILE A 112 16.10 1.72 3.85
N MET A 113 15.87 1.81 5.17
CA MET A 113 16.94 1.80 6.16
C MET A 113 17.62 0.43 6.25
N LEU A 114 16.85 -0.67 6.27
CA LEU A 114 17.41 -2.02 6.37
C LEU A 114 18.18 -2.47 5.11
N THR A 115 17.90 -1.85 3.97
CA THR A 115 18.54 -2.20 2.69
C THR A 115 19.46 -1.10 2.17
N SER A 116 19.74 -0.07 2.99
CA SER A 116 20.66 1.02 2.69
C SER A 116 20.46 1.68 1.32
N GLN A 117 19.19 1.99 0.98
CA GLN A 117 18.88 2.52 -0.35
C GLN A 117 19.36 3.95 -0.54
N SER A 118 19.72 4.30 -1.78
CA SER A 118 20.13 5.64 -2.18
C SER A 118 18.97 6.47 -2.72
N TRP A 119 19.19 7.77 -2.97
CA TRP A 119 18.17 8.69 -3.46
C TRP A 119 17.52 8.29 -4.79
N SER A 120 18.20 7.49 -5.63
CA SER A 120 17.61 6.96 -6.86
C SER A 120 16.38 6.08 -6.59
N PHE A 121 16.31 5.46 -5.41
CA PHE A 121 15.16 4.66 -4.95
C PHE A 121 13.84 5.42 -4.99
N MET A 122 13.89 6.74 -4.77
CA MET A 122 12.71 7.62 -4.83
C MET A 122 12.09 7.68 -6.24
N ILE A 123 12.93 7.68 -7.28
CA ILE A 123 12.46 7.70 -8.67
C ILE A 123 12.15 6.27 -9.12
N THR A 124 13.07 5.34 -8.88
CA THR A 124 12.92 3.93 -9.19
C THR A 124 13.43 3.09 -8.02
N PRO A 125 12.56 2.34 -7.33
CA PRO A 125 11.23 1.91 -7.77
C PRO A 125 10.05 2.80 -7.33
N VAL A 126 10.22 3.73 -6.38
CA VAL A 126 9.07 4.31 -5.65
C VAL A 126 8.09 5.06 -6.55
N LEU A 127 8.54 6.10 -7.26
CA LEU A 127 7.67 6.89 -8.14
C LEU A 127 7.18 6.06 -9.33
N LEU A 128 8.10 5.41 -10.04
CA LEU A 128 7.79 4.67 -11.27
C LEU A 128 6.79 3.54 -11.03
N CYS A 129 7.06 2.68 -10.05
CA CYS A 129 6.21 1.52 -9.81
C CYS A 129 4.86 1.96 -9.17
N SER A 130 4.82 3.01 -8.33
CA SER A 130 3.53 3.54 -7.78
C SER A 130 2.63 4.16 -8.85
N VAL A 131 3.17 4.94 -9.77
CA VAL A 131 2.42 5.50 -10.91
C VAL A 131 1.94 4.38 -11.82
N THR A 132 2.82 3.43 -12.16
CA THR A 132 2.46 2.28 -13.02
C THR A 132 1.33 1.46 -12.40
N LEU A 133 1.36 1.23 -11.09
CA LEU A 133 0.32 0.49 -10.38
C LEU A 133 -1.03 1.21 -10.41
N VAL A 134 -1.03 2.52 -10.16
CA VAL A 134 -2.23 3.37 -10.24
C VAL A 134 -2.81 3.38 -11.66
N LEU A 135 -1.97 3.52 -12.68
CA LEU A 135 -2.41 3.49 -14.07
C LEU A 135 -2.98 2.12 -14.45
N SER A 136 -2.33 1.04 -14.04
CA SER A 136 -2.80 -0.33 -14.25
C SER A 136 -4.18 -0.55 -13.61
N ALA A 137 -4.35 -0.12 -12.36
CA ALA A 137 -5.62 -0.22 -11.65
C ALA A 137 -6.73 0.57 -12.36
N ARG A 138 -6.46 1.82 -12.78
CA ARG A 138 -7.44 2.63 -13.52
C ARG A 138 -7.80 2.03 -14.87
N PHE A 139 -6.82 1.50 -15.59
CA PHE A 139 -7.04 0.85 -16.89
C PHE A 139 -7.93 -0.39 -16.75
N ILE A 140 -7.59 -1.29 -15.82
CA ILE A 140 -8.37 -2.50 -15.56
C ILE A 140 -9.80 -2.15 -15.13
N TYR A 141 -9.96 -1.19 -14.22
CA TYR A 141 -11.28 -0.73 -13.79
C TYR A 141 -12.11 -0.13 -14.93
N SER A 142 -11.47 0.65 -15.82
CA SER A 142 -12.11 1.20 -17.02
C SER A 142 -12.60 0.09 -17.96
N CYS A 143 -11.77 -0.92 -18.22
CA CYS A 143 -12.12 -2.09 -19.04
C CYS A 143 -13.31 -2.86 -18.44
N LEU A 144 -13.30 -3.10 -17.13
CA LEU A 144 -14.40 -3.76 -16.42
C LEU A 144 -15.71 -2.96 -16.49
N ASN A 145 -15.65 -1.63 -16.35
CA ASN A 145 -16.82 -0.78 -16.46
C ASN A 145 -17.39 -0.72 -17.88
N LYS A 146 -16.53 -0.75 -18.91
CA LYS A 146 -16.97 -0.84 -20.31
C LYS A 146 -17.70 -2.17 -20.57
N TYR A 147 -17.19 -3.27 -20.03
CA TYR A 147 -17.82 -4.60 -20.13
C TYR A 147 -19.20 -4.65 -19.45
N LYS A 148 -19.38 -3.94 -18.34
CA LYS A 148 -20.69 -3.80 -17.66
C LYS A 148 -21.72 -3.05 -18.52
N LYS A 149 -21.31 -1.98 -19.20
CA LYS A 149 -22.19 -1.20 -20.09
C LYS A 149 -22.67 -2.02 -21.30
N LEU A 150 -21.93 -3.04 -21.71
CA LEU A 150 -22.28 -3.99 -22.78
C LEU A 150 -23.31 -5.07 -22.35
N GLY A 151 -24.08 -4.84 -21.28
CA GLY A 151 -25.18 -5.72 -20.86
C GLY A 151 -24.78 -6.98 -20.08
N ARG A 152 -23.50 -7.20 -19.77
CA ARG A 152 -23.03 -8.32 -18.95
C ARG A 152 -22.99 -7.94 -17.46
N LYS A 153 -23.75 -8.66 -16.61
CA LYS A 153 -23.81 -8.40 -15.15
C LYS A 153 -22.44 -8.66 -14.49
N GLN A 154 -21.83 -7.59 -13.98
CA GLN A 154 -20.60 -7.65 -13.18
C GLN A 154 -20.87 -8.24 -11.78
N PRO A 155 -19.91 -8.95 -11.16
CA PRO A 155 -19.92 -9.12 -9.70
C PRO A 155 -19.83 -7.74 -9.04
N SER A 156 -20.83 -7.39 -8.22
CA SER A 156 -20.88 -6.09 -7.55
C SER A 156 -19.64 -5.87 -6.67
N PHE A 157 -18.93 -4.75 -6.85
CA PHE A 157 -17.93 -4.19 -5.93
C PHE A 157 -18.56 -3.73 -4.60
N ARG A 158 -19.39 -4.57 -3.99
CA ARG A 158 -20.05 -4.24 -2.74
C ARG A 158 -18.99 -4.36 -1.65
N LYS A 159 -18.75 -3.23 -0.96
CA LYS A 159 -17.88 -3.06 0.23
C LYS A 159 -17.43 -4.42 0.75
N ALA A 160 -16.17 -4.78 0.54
CA ALA A 160 -15.50 -5.68 1.46
C ALA A 160 -15.42 -4.93 2.79
N GLN A 161 -16.57 -4.84 3.45
CA GLN A 161 -16.69 -4.43 4.82
C GLN A 161 -15.99 -5.56 5.55
N VAL A 162 -14.80 -5.27 6.07
CA VAL A 162 -14.28 -6.00 7.22
C VAL A 162 -15.46 -6.09 8.18
N ASP A 163 -15.89 -7.31 8.52
CA ASP A 163 -17.04 -7.49 9.39
C ASP A 163 -16.84 -6.56 10.60
N PRO A 164 -17.82 -5.71 10.94
CA PRO A 164 -17.69 -4.83 12.10
C PRO A 164 -17.55 -5.62 13.43
N HIS A 165 -17.73 -6.94 13.38
CA HIS A 165 -17.47 -7.88 14.47
C HIS A 165 -16.00 -8.38 14.53
N PHE A 166 -15.16 -8.07 13.55
CA PHE A 166 -13.70 -8.26 13.65
C PHE A 166 -13.07 -7.01 14.27
N SER A 167 -13.54 -6.67 15.47
CA SER A 167 -12.99 -5.59 16.28
C SER A 167 -11.62 -6.01 16.79
N LEU A 168 -10.57 -5.31 16.34
CA LEU A 168 -9.24 -5.35 16.96
C LEU A 168 -9.24 -4.95 18.46
N PHE A 169 -10.39 -4.57 19.02
CA PHE A 169 -10.57 -4.23 20.43
C PHE A 169 -10.42 -5.41 21.42
N TYR A 170 -10.41 -6.66 20.96
CA TYR A 170 -10.20 -7.83 21.85
C TYR A 170 -8.72 -8.20 22.09
N LEU A 171 -7.76 -7.46 21.53
CA LEU A 171 -6.33 -7.69 21.73
C LEU A 171 -5.63 -6.64 22.61
N ILE A 172 -6.37 -5.64 23.09
CA ILE A 172 -5.90 -4.78 24.17
C ILE A 172 -6.48 -5.39 25.44
N PRO A 173 -5.69 -5.95 26.37
CA PRO A 173 -6.22 -6.27 27.68
C PRO A 173 -6.75 -4.97 28.27
N THR A 174 -8.07 -4.90 28.44
CA THR A 174 -8.70 -3.89 29.27
C THR A 174 -8.07 -4.03 30.65
N ILE A 175 -7.22 -3.07 31.01
CA ILE A 175 -6.79 -2.90 32.40
C ILE A 175 -8.09 -2.64 33.17
N ASP A 176 -8.48 -3.60 33.99
CA ASP A 176 -9.61 -3.49 34.89
C ASP A 176 -9.29 -2.38 35.92
N PRO A 177 -10.08 -1.29 36.00
CA PRO A 177 -9.83 -0.24 36.98
C PRO A 177 -10.09 -0.66 38.43
N GLU A 178 -10.65 -1.85 38.69
CA GLU A 178 -11.12 -2.24 40.04
C GLU A 178 -10.16 -3.14 40.84
N HIS A 179 -8.94 -3.41 40.36
CA HIS A 179 -7.93 -4.08 41.17
C HIS A 179 -6.67 -3.23 41.37
N THR A 180 -6.84 -2.14 42.11
CA THR A 180 -5.79 -1.55 42.95
C THR A 180 -6.40 -1.30 44.33
N PHE A 181 -5.62 -1.51 45.39
CA PHE A 181 -5.96 -1.41 46.83
C PHE A 181 -6.50 -2.68 47.50
N VAL A 182 -5.60 -3.61 47.85
CA VAL A 182 -5.25 -3.91 49.26
C VAL A 182 -3.75 -4.18 49.33
#